data_AF-A0A3Z6QQJ9-F1
#
_entry.id   AF-A0A3Z6QQJ9-F1
#
_cell.length_a   1.000
_cell.length_b   1.000
_cell.length_c   1.000
_cell.angle_alpha   90.00
_cell.angle_beta   90.00
_cell.angle_gamma   90.00
#
_symmetry.space_group_name_H-M   'P 1'
#
loop_
_entity.id
_entity.type
_entity.pdbx_description
1 polymer ?
#
loop_
_entity_poly.entity_id
_entity_poly.type
_entity_poly.pdbx_seq_one_letter_code
_entity_poly.pdbx_strand_id
1 'polypeptide(L)'
;MSITTQEKLMGGIREAAFSVLSRRGLPAATANTVSVAIIRQLAFAWEGNVIYITKTPNHEVMLRNQRIFDEFKGGNHDALAEKFGVSIQWIYSIVKDMRDEYVKRYQPDMFDNNEPNDNDISEFIREQFRTLGDIMDHSAYCLRQHVPDLSESQALAIGREIAYLASELRKGQSAHIKKDKNISDEAQADMFGDG
;
A
#
# COMPACT_ATOMS: atom_id res chain seq x y z
N MET A 1 -0.96 -10.03 14.77
CA MET A 1 -1.30 -10.23 13.34
C MET A 1 -2.32 -11.35 13.26
N SER A 2 -3.46 -11.15 12.58
CA SER A 2 -4.51 -12.18 12.46
C SER A 2 -4.56 -12.68 11.02
N ILE A 3 -4.31 -13.98 10.83
CA ILE A 3 -4.43 -14.62 9.52
C ILE A 3 -5.91 -14.68 9.14
N THR A 4 -6.24 -14.20 7.95
CA THR A 4 -7.60 -14.19 7.41
C THR A 4 -7.64 -14.80 6.00
N THR A 5 -8.85 -15.01 5.48
CA THR A 5 -9.02 -15.55 4.12
C THR A 5 -8.86 -14.44 3.08
N GLN A 6 -8.40 -14.79 1.87
CA GLN A 6 -8.37 -13.88 0.73
C GLN A 6 -9.74 -13.21 0.53
N GLU A 7 -10.82 -13.98 0.57
CA GLU A 7 -12.19 -13.46 0.43
C GLU A 7 -12.51 -12.37 1.46
N LYS A 8 -12.16 -12.57 2.73
CA LYS A 8 -12.44 -11.62 3.81
C LYS A 8 -11.58 -10.36 3.71
N LEU A 9 -10.32 -10.51 3.30
CA LEU A 9 -9.40 -9.40 3.06
C LEU A 9 -9.92 -8.53 1.90
N MET A 10 -10.12 -9.14 0.73
CA MET A 10 -10.60 -8.47 -0.49
C MET A 10 -12.00 -7.88 -0.30
N GLY A 11 -12.87 -8.58 0.45
CA GLY A 11 -14.19 -8.08 0.82
C GLY A 11 -14.13 -6.78 1.61
N GLY A 12 -13.14 -6.61 2.49
CA GLY A 12 -12.93 -5.34 3.21
C GLY A 12 -12.45 -4.19 2.33
N ILE A 13 -11.58 -4.49 1.35
CA ILE A 13 -11.14 -3.48 0.38
C ILE A 13 -12.31 -3.08 -0.53
N ARG A 14 -13.13 -4.05 -0.98
CA ARG A 14 -14.35 -3.78 -1.75
C ARG A 14 -15.34 -2.92 -0.98
N GLU A 15 -15.57 -3.24 0.29
CA GLU A 15 -16.44 -2.49 1.19
C GLU A 15 -15.95 -1.05 1.37
N ALA A 16 -14.64 -0.86 1.57
CA ALA A 16 -14.02 0.45 1.65
C ALA A 16 -14.24 1.26 0.36
N ALA A 17 -13.95 0.65 -0.79
CA ALA A 17 -14.15 1.26 -2.10
C ALA A 17 -15.60 1.67 -2.31
N PHE A 18 -16.55 0.75 -2.14
CA PHE A 18 -17.98 1.02 -2.31
C PHE A 18 -18.46 2.17 -1.40
N SER A 19 -18.01 2.17 -0.14
CA SER A 19 -18.40 3.19 0.85
C SER A 19 -17.85 4.57 0.52
N VAL A 20 -16.60 4.68 0.04
CA VAL A 20 -16.01 5.95 -0.39
C VAL A 20 -16.73 6.49 -1.62
N LEU A 21 -16.96 5.64 -2.63
CA LEU A 21 -17.62 6.05 -3.87
C LEU A 21 -19.06 6.50 -3.65
N SER A 22 -19.81 5.76 -2.83
CA SER A 22 -21.20 6.09 -2.48
C SER A 22 -21.28 7.43 -1.73
N ARG A 23 -20.36 7.70 -0.80
CA ARG A 23 -20.30 9.00 -0.08
C ARG A 23 -20.00 10.18 -1.00
N ARG A 24 -19.34 9.93 -2.13
CA ARG A 24 -19.05 10.94 -3.16
C ARG A 24 -20.19 11.09 -4.19
N GLY A 25 -21.32 10.43 -3.97
CA GLY A 25 -22.54 10.59 -4.78
C GLY A 25 -22.55 9.76 -6.07
N LEU A 26 -21.62 8.81 -6.24
CA LEU A 26 -21.67 7.91 -7.39
C LEU A 26 -22.90 6.98 -7.28
N PRO A 27 -23.57 6.66 -8.40
CA PRO A 27 -24.64 5.67 -8.41
C PRO A 27 -24.16 4.33 -7.85
N ALA A 28 -25.01 3.65 -7.07
CA ALA A 28 -24.67 2.38 -6.43
C ALA A 28 -24.21 1.31 -7.44
N ALA A 29 -24.79 1.29 -8.64
CA ALA A 29 -24.36 0.40 -9.71
C ALA A 29 -22.91 0.68 -10.15
N THR A 30 -22.55 1.95 -10.37
CA THR A 30 -21.19 2.37 -10.72
C THR A 30 -20.21 2.09 -9.59
N ALA A 31 -20.57 2.42 -8.35
CA ALA A 31 -19.73 2.14 -7.17
C ALA A 31 -19.45 0.62 -7.01
N ASN A 32 -20.46 -0.22 -7.26
CA ASN A 32 -20.28 -1.66 -7.25
C ASN A 32 -19.35 -2.13 -8.38
N THR A 33 -19.56 -1.67 -9.62
CA THR A 33 -18.69 -2.01 -10.77
C THR A 33 -17.24 -1.64 -10.50
N VAL A 34 -16.99 -0.41 -10.04
CA VAL A 34 -15.64 0.07 -9.73
C VAL A 34 -15.01 -0.73 -8.60
N SER A 35 -15.72 -0.95 -7.49
CA SER A 35 -15.18 -1.71 -6.35
C SER A 35 -14.84 -3.16 -6.72
N VAL A 36 -15.61 -3.79 -7.61
CA VAL A 36 -15.30 -5.11 -8.18
C VAL A 36 -14.07 -5.06 -9.09
N ALA A 37 -13.94 -4.04 -9.93
CA ALA A 37 -12.76 -3.86 -10.78
C ALA A 37 -11.48 -3.71 -9.95
N ILE A 38 -11.54 -2.93 -8.86
CA ILE A 38 -10.42 -2.72 -7.94
C ILE A 38 -9.94 -4.04 -7.33
N ILE A 39 -10.84 -4.84 -6.76
CA ILE A 39 -10.42 -6.11 -6.16
C ILE A 39 -9.88 -7.11 -7.18
N ARG A 40 -10.33 -7.06 -8.44
CA ARG A 40 -9.79 -7.91 -9.50
C ARG A 40 -8.34 -7.50 -9.84
N GLN A 41 -8.10 -6.21 -10.00
CA GLN A 41 -6.75 -5.68 -10.26
C GLN A 41 -5.79 -5.99 -9.12
N LEU A 42 -6.22 -5.81 -7.87
CA LEU A 42 -5.41 -6.12 -6.69
C LEU A 42 -5.18 -7.62 -6.53
N ALA A 43 -6.19 -8.45 -6.79
CA ALA A 43 -6.02 -9.91 -6.75
C ALA A 43 -4.92 -10.33 -7.73
N PHE A 44 -4.96 -9.82 -8.96
CA PHE A 44 -3.95 -10.07 -10.00
C PHE A 44 -2.56 -9.57 -9.59
N ALA A 45 -2.45 -8.32 -9.11
CA ALA A 45 -1.18 -7.72 -8.71
C ALA A 45 -0.52 -8.45 -7.51
N TRP A 46 -1.33 -9.05 -6.64
CA TRP A 46 -0.88 -9.70 -5.42
C TRP A 46 -0.77 -11.22 -5.53
N GLU A 47 -1.05 -11.83 -6.68
CA GLU A 47 -1.08 -13.29 -6.82
C GLU A 47 0.22 -13.96 -6.34
N GLY A 48 0.06 -15.03 -5.55
CA GLY A 48 1.17 -15.79 -4.99
C GLY A 48 1.82 -15.18 -3.76
N ASN A 49 1.42 -13.96 -3.35
CA ASN A 49 2.02 -13.26 -2.21
C ASN A 49 1.14 -13.34 -0.96
N VAL A 50 1.75 -13.11 0.20
CA VAL A 50 1.03 -12.87 1.46
C VAL A 50 0.92 -11.36 1.66
N ILE A 51 -0.30 -10.86 1.70
CA ILE A 51 -0.59 -9.44 1.84
C ILE A 51 -0.94 -9.12 3.28
N TYR A 52 -0.29 -8.11 3.83
CA TYR A 52 -0.56 -7.57 5.16
C TYR A 52 -1.10 -6.14 5.05
N ILE A 53 -2.23 -5.88 5.71
CA ILE A 53 -2.81 -4.54 5.78
C ILE A 53 -2.24 -3.82 7.01
N THR A 54 -1.35 -2.87 6.76
CA THR A 54 -0.78 -2.02 7.80
C THR A 54 -1.82 -1.01 8.31
N LYS A 55 -1.66 -0.56 9.56
CA LYS A 55 -2.45 0.57 10.10
C LYS A 55 -2.05 1.84 9.36
N THR A 56 -2.97 2.78 9.13
CA THR A 56 -2.68 4.06 8.48
C THR A 56 -2.00 5.02 9.46
N PRO A 57 -0.75 5.44 9.19
CA PRO A 57 -0.36 6.84 9.35
C PRO A 57 -0.61 7.61 8.06
N ASN A 58 -0.58 8.95 8.13
CA ASN A 58 -0.74 9.77 6.92
C ASN A 58 0.32 9.36 5.86
N HIS A 59 -0.13 8.71 4.78
CA HIS A 59 0.73 8.15 3.71
C HIS A 59 1.67 9.18 3.10
N GLU A 60 1.31 10.46 3.04
CA GLU A 60 2.23 11.50 2.53
C GLU A 60 3.35 11.79 3.51
N VAL A 61 2.99 11.89 4.79
CA VAL A 61 3.96 12.01 5.88
C VAL A 61 4.86 10.78 5.89
N MET A 62 4.29 9.59 5.68
CA MET A 62 5.02 8.34 5.69
C MET A 62 5.96 8.19 4.49
N LEU A 63 5.51 8.49 3.27
CA LEU A 63 6.36 8.50 2.07
C LEU A 63 7.48 9.54 2.19
N ARG A 64 7.18 10.71 2.75
CA ARG A 64 8.21 11.73 3.01
C ARG A 64 9.22 11.23 4.04
N ASN A 65 8.75 10.67 5.15
CA ASN A 65 9.60 10.12 6.20
C ASN A 65 10.48 8.99 5.64
N GLN A 66 9.90 8.11 4.82
CA GLN A 66 10.62 7.07 4.09
C GLN A 66 11.71 7.67 3.19
N ARG A 67 11.40 8.69 2.37
CA ARG A 67 12.41 9.36 1.53
C ARG A 67 13.53 10.01 2.34
N ILE A 68 13.18 10.64 3.48
CA ILE A 68 14.15 11.21 4.41
C ILE A 68 15.11 10.13 4.92
N PHE A 69 14.57 8.97 5.29
CA PHE A 69 15.34 7.85 5.82
C PHE A 69 16.16 7.12 4.74
N ASP A 70 15.60 6.94 3.54
CA ASP A 70 16.31 6.39 2.36
C ASP A 70 17.55 7.23 2.00
N GLU A 71 17.47 8.55 2.20
CA GLU A 71 18.56 9.49 1.95
C GLU A 71 19.48 9.71 3.17
N PHE A 72 19.17 9.08 4.30
CA PHE A 72 19.95 9.20 5.52
C PHE A 72 21.28 8.44 5.40
N LYS A 73 22.36 9.10 5.81
CA LYS A 73 23.74 8.58 5.73
C LYS A 73 24.42 8.60 7.11
N GLY A 74 23.66 8.60 8.20
CA GLY A 74 24.18 8.66 9.56
C GLY A 74 24.49 10.07 10.08
N GLY A 75 25.05 10.94 9.23
CA GLY A 75 25.55 12.27 9.63
C GLY A 75 24.93 13.48 8.93
N ASN A 76 24.00 13.29 7.98
CA ASN A 76 23.52 14.35 7.08
C ASN A 76 22.20 15.00 7.51
N HIS A 77 21.91 15.08 8.81
CA HIS A 77 20.65 15.61 9.34
C HIS A 77 20.36 17.05 8.88
N ASP A 78 21.37 17.92 8.89
CA ASP A 78 21.23 19.33 8.48
C ASP A 78 20.86 19.45 6.99
N ALA A 79 21.53 18.67 6.14
CA ALA A 79 21.28 18.64 4.70
C ALA A 79 19.86 18.11 4.37
N LEU A 80 19.38 17.12 5.13
CA LEU A 80 18.02 16.59 4.97
C LEU A 80 16.97 17.59 5.46
N ALA A 81 17.24 18.27 6.58
CA ALA A 81 16.35 19.30 7.12
C ALA A 81 16.12 20.42 6.10
N GLU A 82 17.19 20.91 5.48
CA GLU A 82 17.12 21.90 4.41
C GLU A 82 16.38 21.37 3.17
N LYS A 83 16.76 20.18 2.69
CA LYS A 83 16.17 19.58 1.47
C LYS A 83 14.66 19.35 1.57
N PHE A 84 14.18 18.89 2.73
CA PHE A 84 12.77 18.55 2.93
C PHE A 84 11.95 19.69 3.56
N GLY A 85 12.59 20.81 3.92
CA GLY A 85 11.92 21.99 4.47
C GLY A 85 11.42 21.77 5.90
N VAL A 86 12.23 21.16 6.75
CA VAL A 86 11.82 20.71 8.08
C VAL A 86 12.87 21.00 9.16
N SER A 87 12.51 20.86 10.43
CA SER A 87 13.50 21.03 11.51
C SER A 87 14.43 19.83 11.62
N ILE A 88 15.70 20.09 11.98
CA ILE A 88 16.70 19.04 12.24
C ILE A 88 16.22 18.06 13.31
N GLN A 89 15.58 18.57 14.37
CA GLN A 89 14.97 17.77 15.43
C GLN A 89 13.89 16.81 14.90
N TRP A 90 13.17 17.20 13.84
CA TRP A 90 12.22 16.31 13.21
C TRP A 90 12.90 15.19 12.42
N ILE A 91 14.01 15.48 11.74
CA ILE A 91 14.81 14.43 11.08
C ILE A 91 15.27 13.38 12.10
N TYR A 92 15.80 13.82 13.25
CA TYR A 92 16.16 12.90 14.35
C TYR A 92 14.97 12.04 14.82
N SER A 93 13.79 12.67 14.96
CA SER A 93 12.58 11.96 15.39
C SER A 93 12.13 10.93 14.34
N ILE A 94 12.18 11.28 13.05
CA ILE A 94 11.82 10.39 11.94
C ILE A 94 12.74 9.17 11.91
N VAL A 95 14.07 9.38 12.00
CA VAL A 95 15.05 8.28 11.98
C VAL A 95 14.82 7.34 13.14
N LYS A 96 14.59 7.89 14.34
CA LYS A 96 14.29 7.09 15.52
C LYS A 96 12.99 6.31 15.37
N ASP A 97 11.90 6.96 14.99
CA ASP A 97 10.58 6.33 14.86
C ASP A 97 10.59 5.17 13.85
N MET A 98 11.34 5.32 12.75
CA MET A 98 11.47 4.27 11.73
C MET A 98 12.27 3.06 12.22
N ARG A 99 13.35 3.27 12.98
CA ARG A 99 14.10 2.20 13.65
C ARG A 99 13.25 1.48 14.69
N ASP A 100 12.53 2.24 15.52
CA ASP A 100 11.67 1.69 16.57
C ASP A 100 10.52 0.85 15.98
N GLU A 101 9.90 1.27 14.87
CA GLU A 101 8.84 0.52 14.19
C GLU A 101 9.36 -0.80 13.60
N TYR A 102 10.58 -0.80 13.04
CA TYR A 102 11.23 -2.03 12.59
C TYR A 102 11.45 -3.01 13.74
N VAL A 103 12.09 -2.54 14.82
CA VAL A 103 12.39 -3.37 16.01
C VAL A 103 11.12 -3.94 16.63
N LYS A 104 10.07 -3.13 16.75
CA LYS A 104 8.80 -3.56 17.36
C LYS A 104 8.12 -4.70 16.59
N ARG A 105 8.26 -4.75 15.27
CA ARG A 105 7.56 -5.72 14.42
C ARG A 105 8.38 -6.96 14.13
N TYR A 106 9.68 -6.79 13.88
CA TYR A 106 10.56 -7.91 13.58
C TYR A 106 11.16 -8.54 14.82
N GLN A 107 11.18 -7.81 15.94
CA GLN A 107 11.80 -8.22 17.20
C GLN A 107 13.08 -9.01 16.90
N PRO A 108 14.14 -8.36 16.34
CA PRO A 108 15.39 -9.05 16.08
C PRO A 108 15.78 -9.84 17.33
N ASP A 109 16.29 -11.05 17.12
CA ASP A 109 16.59 -12.01 18.19
C ASP A 109 17.16 -11.24 19.39
N MET A 110 16.56 -11.40 20.59
CA MET A 110 16.88 -10.56 21.76
C MET A 110 18.38 -10.59 22.15
N PHE A 111 19.14 -11.48 21.51
CA PHE A 111 20.55 -11.75 21.73
C PHE A 111 21.45 -11.35 20.54
N ASP A 112 20.90 -10.85 19.43
CA ASP A 112 21.69 -10.29 18.35
C ASP A 112 21.97 -8.81 18.61
N ASN A 113 23.21 -8.50 19.02
CA ASN A 113 23.63 -7.15 19.39
C ASN A 113 23.88 -6.23 18.18
N ASN A 114 23.49 -6.66 16.97
CA ASN A 114 23.64 -5.86 15.76
C ASN A 114 22.42 -4.95 15.59
N GLU A 115 22.64 -3.63 15.56
CA GLU A 115 21.59 -2.70 15.15
C GLU A 115 21.15 -3.05 13.71
N PRO A 116 19.84 -3.11 13.43
CA PRO A 116 19.36 -3.38 12.09
C PRO A 116 19.85 -2.32 11.11
N ASN A 117 20.30 -2.77 9.94
CA ASN A 117 20.81 -1.89 8.90
C ASN A 117 19.69 -0.98 8.39
N ASP A 118 19.99 0.32 8.20
CA ASP A 118 19.06 1.30 7.64
C ASP A 118 18.49 0.86 6.28
N ASN A 119 19.21 0.05 5.49
CA ASN A 119 18.68 -0.53 4.25
C ASN A 119 17.55 -1.54 4.49
N ASP A 120 17.71 -2.45 5.45
CA ASP A 120 16.70 -3.47 5.78
C ASP A 120 15.44 -2.82 6.35
N ILE A 121 15.63 -1.78 7.16
CA ILE A 121 14.55 -0.93 7.69
C ILE A 121 13.83 -0.23 6.54
N SER A 122 14.59 0.36 5.61
CA SER A 122 14.03 1.03 4.45
C SER A 122 13.19 0.08 3.62
N GLU A 123 13.72 -1.09 3.27
CA GLU A 123 13.02 -2.14 2.50
C GLU A 123 11.73 -2.59 3.19
N PHE A 124 11.80 -2.90 4.49
CA PHE A 124 10.65 -3.26 5.30
C PHE A 124 9.54 -2.21 5.29
N ILE A 125 9.92 -0.93 5.41
CA ILE A 125 8.97 0.18 5.33
C ILE A 125 8.37 0.24 3.92
N ARG A 126 9.17 0.09 2.85
CA ARG A 126 8.64 0.05 1.47
C ARG A 126 7.62 -1.07 1.30
N GLU A 127 7.89 -2.25 1.83
CA GLU A 127 7.00 -3.41 1.75
C GLU A 127 5.69 -3.18 2.51
N GLN A 128 5.75 -2.56 3.69
CA GLN A 128 4.55 -2.22 4.45
C GLN A 128 3.61 -1.27 3.70
N PHE A 129 4.18 -0.30 2.98
CA PHE A 129 3.38 0.71 2.28
C PHE A 129 3.08 0.32 0.83
N ARG A 130 3.78 -0.66 0.27
CA ARG A 130 3.47 -1.23 -1.06
C ARG A 130 2.00 -1.61 -1.13
N THR A 131 1.50 -2.34 -0.13
CA THR A 131 0.08 -2.74 -0.09
C THR A 131 -0.89 -1.55 -0.16
N LEU A 132 -0.62 -0.45 0.58
CA LEU A 132 -1.49 0.73 0.54
C LEU A 132 -1.33 1.49 -0.78
N GLY A 133 -0.11 1.61 -1.29
CA GLY A 133 0.19 2.19 -2.60
C GLY A 133 -0.52 1.45 -3.73
N ASP A 134 -0.46 0.12 -3.74
CA ASP A 134 -1.16 -0.73 -4.70
C ASP A 134 -2.67 -0.47 -4.64
N ILE A 135 -3.27 -0.43 -3.44
CA ILE A 135 -4.70 -0.10 -3.30
C ILE A 135 -4.99 1.29 -3.89
N MET A 136 -4.15 2.28 -3.63
CA MET A 136 -4.33 3.64 -4.15
C MET A 136 -4.27 3.69 -5.67
N ASP A 137 -3.20 3.13 -6.25
CA ASP A 137 -2.89 3.23 -7.67
C ASP A 137 -3.88 2.41 -8.51
N HIS A 138 -4.18 1.18 -8.09
CA HIS A 138 -5.19 0.36 -8.78
C HIS A 138 -6.61 0.94 -8.61
N SER A 139 -6.91 1.59 -7.48
CA SER A 139 -8.18 2.33 -7.31
C SER A 139 -8.29 3.50 -8.26
N ALA A 140 -7.24 4.32 -8.34
CA ALA A 140 -7.20 5.47 -9.25
C ALA A 140 -7.30 5.02 -10.72
N TYR A 141 -6.57 3.97 -11.09
CA TYR A 141 -6.65 3.37 -12.42
C TYR A 141 -8.08 2.93 -12.76
N CYS A 142 -8.72 2.11 -11.92
CA CYS A 142 -10.08 1.62 -12.16
C CYS A 142 -11.10 2.75 -12.23
N LEU A 143 -10.93 3.78 -11.39
CA LEU A 143 -11.79 4.96 -11.39
C LEU A 143 -11.76 5.69 -12.73
N ARG A 144 -10.59 5.94 -13.30
CA ARG A 144 -10.48 6.62 -14.60
C ARG A 144 -11.06 5.79 -15.75
N GLN A 145 -11.10 4.47 -15.64
CA GLN A 145 -11.69 3.60 -16.66
C GLN A 145 -13.22 3.58 -16.63
N HIS A 146 -13.82 3.79 -15.45
CA HIS A 146 -15.25 3.58 -15.24
C HIS A 146 -16.02 4.86 -14.88
N VAL A 147 -15.33 5.95 -14.57
CA VAL A 147 -15.92 7.25 -14.25
C VAL A 147 -15.38 8.27 -15.26
N PRO A 148 -16.20 8.67 -16.25
CA PRO A 148 -15.78 9.66 -17.24
C PRO A 148 -15.49 11.00 -16.56
N ASP A 149 -14.61 11.79 -17.18
CA ASP A 149 -14.24 13.15 -16.77
C ASP A 149 -13.56 13.29 -15.39
N LEU A 150 -13.17 12.16 -14.78
CA LEU A 150 -12.41 12.18 -13.54
C LEU A 150 -10.93 12.47 -13.82
N SER A 151 -10.42 13.60 -13.33
CA SER A 151 -9.00 13.92 -13.46
C SER A 151 -8.13 12.95 -12.66
N GLU A 152 -6.87 12.80 -13.06
CA GLU A 152 -5.90 11.95 -12.38
C GLU A 152 -5.71 12.33 -10.91
N SER A 153 -5.66 13.63 -10.59
CA SER A 153 -5.52 14.11 -9.21
C SER A 153 -6.74 13.75 -8.35
N GLN A 154 -7.96 13.83 -8.91
CA GLN A 154 -9.17 13.39 -8.23
C GLN A 154 -9.20 11.87 -8.03
N ALA A 155 -8.81 11.10 -9.04
CA ALA A 155 -8.75 9.64 -8.96
C ALA A 155 -7.75 9.18 -7.88
N LEU A 156 -6.58 9.81 -7.80
CA LEU A 156 -5.58 9.55 -6.75
C LEU A 156 -6.08 9.94 -5.36
N ALA A 157 -6.78 11.07 -5.23
CA ALA A 157 -7.38 11.48 -3.96
C ALA A 157 -8.43 10.47 -3.47
N ILE A 158 -9.27 9.96 -4.37
CA ILE A 158 -10.26 8.92 -4.03
C ILE A 158 -9.55 7.60 -3.70
N GLY A 159 -8.56 7.18 -4.49
CA GLY A 159 -7.77 5.97 -4.20
C GLY A 159 -7.11 6.00 -2.83
N ARG A 160 -6.61 7.17 -2.40
CA ARG A 160 -6.10 7.40 -1.05
C ARG A 160 -7.15 7.16 0.04
N GLU A 161 -8.34 7.74 -0.13
CA GLU A 161 -9.44 7.53 0.83
C GLU A 161 -9.84 6.06 0.94
N ILE A 162 -9.83 5.35 -0.19
CA ILE A 162 -10.11 3.91 -0.24
C ILE A 162 -9.04 3.14 0.53
N ALA A 163 -7.76 3.40 0.28
CA ALA A 163 -6.66 2.73 0.98
C ALA A 163 -6.71 2.96 2.49
N TYR A 164 -7.01 4.19 2.92
CA TYR A 164 -7.11 4.51 4.35
C TYR A 164 -8.29 3.83 5.01
N LEU A 165 -9.45 3.84 4.37
CA LEU A 165 -10.61 3.14 4.92
C LEU A 165 -10.39 1.62 4.93
N ALA A 166 -9.77 1.06 3.89
CA ALA A 166 -9.40 -0.36 3.85
C ALA A 166 -8.45 -0.73 5.00
N SER A 167 -7.45 0.12 5.26
CA SER A 167 -6.60 -0.02 6.43
C SER A 167 -7.39 0.05 7.73
N GLU A 168 -8.27 1.02 7.94
CA GLU A 168 -9.05 1.09 9.17
C GLU A 168 -9.94 -0.14 9.39
N LEU A 169 -10.52 -0.69 8.33
CA LEU A 169 -11.39 -1.87 8.39
C LEU A 169 -10.64 -3.20 8.55
N ARG A 170 -9.37 -3.27 8.12
CA ARG A 170 -8.63 -4.53 7.99
C ARG A 170 -7.20 -4.50 8.57
N LYS A 171 -6.79 -3.42 9.24
CA LYS A 171 -5.46 -3.28 9.86
C LYS A 171 -5.10 -4.48 10.73
N GLY A 172 -3.86 -4.93 10.59
CA GLY A 172 -3.33 -6.06 11.35
C GLY A 172 -3.75 -7.44 10.82
N GLN A 173 -4.53 -7.49 9.73
CA GLN A 173 -4.88 -8.73 9.05
C GLN A 173 -3.90 -9.04 7.92
N SER A 174 -3.75 -10.32 7.65
CA SER A 174 -2.97 -10.83 6.52
C SER A 174 -3.67 -11.98 5.83
N ALA A 175 -3.55 -12.08 4.50
CA ALA A 175 -4.05 -13.21 3.74
C ALA A 175 -3.07 -13.61 2.63
N HIS A 176 -3.01 -14.91 2.33
CA HIS A 176 -2.35 -15.40 1.13
C HIS A 176 -3.30 -15.25 -0.07
N ILE A 177 -2.80 -14.66 -1.15
CA ILE A 177 -3.55 -14.48 -2.39
C ILE A 177 -3.19 -15.63 -3.33
N LYS A 178 -4.17 -16.48 -3.64
CA LYS A 178 -3.97 -17.64 -4.51
C LYS A 178 -3.64 -17.17 -5.92
N LYS A 179 -2.68 -17.82 -6.58
CA LYS A 179 -2.52 -17.75 -8.04
C LYS A 179 -3.78 -18.31 -8.69
N ASP A 180 -4.34 -17.58 -9.65
CA ASP A 180 -5.40 -18.13 -10.48
C ASP A 180 -4.77 -19.04 -11.53
N LYS A 181 -5.10 -20.35 -11.50
CA LYS A 181 -4.45 -21.35 -12.36
C LYS A 181 -4.84 -21.25 -13.83
N ASN A 182 -5.76 -20.38 -14.20
CA ASN A 182 -6.35 -20.33 -15.54
C ASN A 182 -5.89 -19.16 -16.41
N ILE A 183 -5.12 -18.20 -15.92
CA ILE A 183 -4.70 -17.03 -16.72
C ILE A 183 -3.31 -17.21 -17.34
N SER A 184 -2.43 -18.05 -16.76
CA SER A 184 -1.08 -18.22 -17.30
C SER A 184 -1.04 -18.95 -18.64
N ASP A 185 -2.00 -19.83 -18.91
CA ASP A 185 -1.91 -20.74 -20.05
C ASP A 185 -2.65 -20.18 -21.28
N GLU A 186 -3.77 -19.47 -21.09
CA GLU A 186 -4.52 -18.85 -22.19
C GLU A 186 -3.89 -17.51 -22.64
N ALA A 187 -3.36 -16.70 -21.71
CA ALA A 187 -2.70 -15.44 -22.07
C ALA A 187 -1.32 -15.64 -22.73
N GLN A 188 -0.67 -16.79 -22.53
CA GLN A 188 0.56 -17.18 -23.25
C GLN A 188 0.26 -17.80 -24.61
N ALA A 189 -0.87 -18.50 -24.77
CA ALA A 189 -1.28 -19.07 -26.06
C ALA A 189 -1.67 -17.98 -27.08
N ASP A 190 -2.32 -16.88 -26.64
CA ASP A 190 -2.71 -15.77 -27.53
C ASP A 190 -1.53 -14.83 -27.89
N MET A 191 -0.40 -14.87 -27.16
CA MET A 191 0.80 -14.07 -27.47
C MET A 191 1.79 -14.75 -28.43
N PHE A 192 1.65 -16.05 -28.66
CA PHE A 192 2.47 -16.82 -29.62
C PHE A 192 1.63 -17.48 -30.71
N GLY A 193 0.53 -16.83 -31.09
CA GLY A 193 -0.20 -17.19 -32.30
C GLY A 193 0.62 -16.81 -33.54
N ASP A 194 1.43 -17.76 -34.03
CA ASP A 194 1.95 -17.76 -35.39
C ASP A 194 1.91 -19.18 -35.97
N GLY A 195 1.13 -19.34 -37.05
CA GLY A 195 1.39 -20.28 -38.15
C GLY A 195 0.75 -21.66 -38.09
#